data_AF-A0AAD9HFV0-F1
#
_entry.id   AF-A0AAD9HFV0-F1
#
_cell.length_a   1.000
_cell.length_b   1.000
_cell.length_c   1.000
_cell.angle_alpha   90.00
_cell.angle_beta   90.00
_cell.angle_gamma   90.00
#
_symmetry.space_group_name_H-M   'P 1'
#
loop_
_entity.id
_entity.type
_entity.pdbx_description
1 polymer ?
#
loop_
_entity_poly.entity_id
_entity_poly.type
_entity_poly.pdbx_seq_one_letter_code
_entity_poly.pdbx_strand_id
1 'polypeptide(L)'
;MAGKGVRSLSEAMRGLSLSSTCRTANPATSFVGSSSFTRSMATEAPFPGITTSAYATPKTTEPWAPTTSVPVTIHAFPTLEPRSLESYSTKHLYLPLRRDLLHLAVVFEGDATRQGTASTKTRWEVRGSHRKLHPQKGTGRARAGTKQSPIRRGGGVSHGPKPRDFSTRLNRKVYDVAWRTALSYRYRRGQLVVCEDGMELPLPLDFTKLADAGAIGPQMANDYRRKWMMQVLEANEWGKAHGRTLFVTNGQRPRLWGTMEAAGDQGRCLDVNEVDVKDLLEEGRVVIERAALREMIESHQSDLVTKIFIDGALKSGPAIGEPLVQ
;
A
#
# COMPACT_ATOMS: atom_id res chain seq x y z
N MET A 1 -14.66 -12.26 -54.40
CA MET A 1 -14.55 -12.03 -52.94
C MET A 1 -14.19 -10.58 -52.71
N ALA A 2 -15.02 -9.88 -51.93
CA ALA A 2 -15.02 -8.43 -51.80
C ALA A 2 -13.91 -7.92 -50.86
N GLY A 3 -13.14 -6.93 -51.32
CA GLY A 3 -12.24 -6.14 -50.49
C GLY A 3 -13.02 -5.10 -49.71
N LYS A 4 -13.02 -5.20 -48.38
CA LYS A 4 -13.63 -4.22 -47.47
C LYS A 4 -12.63 -3.09 -47.21
N GLY A 5 -13.07 -1.87 -47.50
CA GLY A 5 -12.31 -0.63 -47.31
C GLY A 5 -12.08 -0.28 -45.84
N VAL A 6 -10.91 0.30 -45.60
CA VAL A 6 -10.46 0.90 -44.35
C VAL A 6 -11.26 2.18 -44.10
N ARG A 7 -12.06 2.21 -43.03
CA ARG A 7 -12.73 3.44 -42.55
C ARG A 7 -11.79 4.20 -41.64
N SER A 8 -11.60 5.49 -41.90
CA SER A 8 -10.63 6.34 -41.22
C SER A 8 -11.11 6.77 -39.83
N LEU A 9 -10.15 6.86 -38.92
CA LEU A 9 -10.30 7.19 -37.49
C LEU A 9 -10.92 8.58 -37.24
N SER A 10 -10.99 9.43 -38.27
CA SER A 10 -11.59 10.76 -38.24
C SER A 10 -13.12 10.75 -38.12
N GLU A 11 -13.78 9.67 -38.54
CA GLU A 11 -15.25 9.58 -38.53
C GLU A 11 -15.82 9.17 -37.16
N ALA A 12 -14.98 8.56 -36.30
CA ALA A 12 -15.34 8.15 -34.94
C ALA A 12 -15.25 9.29 -33.90
N MET A 13 -14.64 10.43 -34.23
CA MET A 13 -14.37 11.54 -33.29
C MET A 13 -15.40 12.68 -33.34
N ARG A 14 -16.48 12.58 -34.13
CA ARG A 14 -17.52 13.63 -34.22
C ARG A 14 -18.63 13.55 -33.15
N GLY A 15 -18.54 12.62 -32.20
CA GLY A 15 -19.62 12.33 -31.24
C GLY A 15 -19.46 12.85 -29.82
N LEU A 16 -18.37 13.53 -29.47
CA LEU A 16 -18.10 13.93 -28.07
C LEU A 16 -17.63 15.39 -27.97
N SER A 17 -18.55 16.33 -28.18
CA SER A 17 -18.37 17.73 -27.74
C SER A 17 -19.23 17.97 -26.49
N LEU A 18 -18.66 17.71 -25.31
CA LEU A 18 -19.16 18.27 -24.07
C LEU A 18 -18.45 19.60 -23.83
N SER A 19 -19.18 20.68 -24.05
CA SER A 19 -18.79 22.06 -23.73
C SER A 19 -18.67 22.23 -22.21
N SER A 20 -17.47 22.58 -21.73
CA SER A 20 -17.27 23.19 -20.42
C SER A 20 -16.50 24.49 -20.60
N THR A 21 -17.23 25.60 -20.61
CA THR A 21 -16.69 26.94 -20.43
C THR A 21 -16.83 27.30 -18.95
N CYS A 22 -15.75 27.25 -18.19
CA CYS A 22 -15.66 27.92 -16.90
C CYS A 22 -15.23 29.37 -17.14
N ARG A 23 -16.21 30.29 -17.18
CA ARG A 23 -15.93 31.72 -17.04
C ARG A 23 -15.91 32.08 -15.57
N THR A 24 -14.86 32.77 -15.19
CA THR A 24 -14.72 33.54 -13.95
C THR A 24 -15.81 34.60 -13.86
N ALA A 25 -16.45 34.73 -12.69
CA ALA A 25 -17.42 35.78 -12.42
C ALA A 25 -17.11 36.42 -11.07
N ASN A 26 -16.49 37.60 -11.10
CA ASN A 26 -16.58 38.61 -10.05
C ASN A 26 -17.90 39.37 -10.25
N PRO A 27 -18.71 39.64 -9.22
CA PRO A 27 -19.80 40.59 -9.35
C PRO A 27 -19.28 42.01 -9.11
N ALA A 28 -19.54 42.87 -10.10
CA ALA A 28 -19.23 44.29 -10.08
C ALA A 28 -20.30 45.09 -9.30
N THR A 29 -19.79 46.20 -8.76
CA THR A 29 -20.40 47.45 -8.32
C THR A 29 -21.69 47.88 -9.02
N SER A 30 -22.61 48.39 -8.22
CA SER A 30 -23.87 49.04 -8.59
C SER A 30 -23.65 50.43 -9.20
N PHE A 31 -24.41 50.76 -10.25
CA PHE A 31 -24.76 52.14 -10.60
C PHE A 31 -26.21 52.22 -11.06
N VAL A 32 -26.91 53.17 -10.46
CA VAL A 32 -28.29 53.58 -10.71
C VAL A 32 -28.30 54.69 -11.76
N GLY A 33 -29.26 54.68 -12.68
CA GLY A 33 -29.52 55.79 -13.61
C GLY A 33 -30.88 55.66 -14.28
N SER A 34 -31.76 56.61 -14.04
CA SER A 34 -33.20 56.61 -14.35
C SER A 34 -33.58 57.30 -15.67
N SER A 35 -34.76 56.92 -16.17
CA SER A 35 -35.70 57.66 -17.04
C SER A 35 -35.26 57.90 -18.49
N SER A 36 -36.08 57.63 -19.51
CA SER A 36 -37.36 58.34 -19.71
C SER A 36 -38.27 57.71 -20.78
N PHE A 37 -39.55 58.03 -20.60
CA PHE A 37 -40.77 57.79 -21.36
C PHE A 37 -40.72 57.74 -22.91
N THR A 38 -41.53 56.86 -23.50
CA THR A 38 -42.45 57.17 -24.62
C THR A 38 -43.58 56.13 -24.72
N ARG A 39 -44.84 56.61 -24.85
CA ARG A 39 -46.10 55.87 -25.11
C ARG A 39 -46.01 55.11 -26.45
N SER A 40 -46.32 53.81 -26.53
CA SER A 40 -47.64 53.15 -26.62
C SER A 40 -48.44 53.48 -27.88
N MET A 41 -48.58 52.51 -28.80
CA MET A 41 -49.75 52.27 -29.69
C MET A 41 -49.55 50.92 -30.42
N ALA A 42 -49.98 49.81 -29.82
CA ALA A 42 -50.32 48.59 -30.56
C ALA A 42 -51.21 47.69 -29.69
N THR A 43 -52.39 47.37 -30.19
CA THR A 43 -53.43 46.56 -29.53
C THR A 43 -53.01 45.09 -29.56
N GLU A 44 -52.41 44.59 -28.47
CA GLU A 44 -52.21 43.15 -28.28
C GLU A 44 -53.48 42.53 -27.69
N ALA A 45 -54.02 41.51 -28.36
CA ALA A 45 -55.11 40.71 -27.84
C ALA A 45 -54.64 39.91 -26.61
N PRO A 46 -55.43 39.80 -25.54
CA PRO A 46 -55.03 39.01 -24.38
C PRO A 46 -55.06 37.52 -24.75
N PHE A 47 -53.89 36.87 -24.73
CA PHE A 47 -53.82 35.42 -24.76
C PHE A 47 -54.51 34.86 -23.51
N PRO A 48 -55.28 33.76 -23.62
CA PRO A 48 -55.95 33.18 -22.47
C PRO A 48 -54.89 32.79 -21.43
N GLY A 49 -54.99 33.39 -20.25
CA GLY A 49 -54.10 33.14 -19.13
C GLY A 49 -54.18 31.68 -18.72
N ILE A 50 -53.30 30.86 -19.28
CA ILE A 50 -52.94 29.58 -18.67
C ILE A 50 -52.19 29.98 -17.41
N THR A 51 -52.91 29.98 -16.28
CA THR A 51 -52.33 29.95 -14.94
C THR A 51 -51.50 28.68 -14.84
N THR A 52 -50.30 28.72 -15.38
CA THR A 52 -49.26 27.76 -15.04
C THR A 52 -48.83 28.21 -13.66
N SER A 53 -49.44 27.63 -12.63
CA SER A 53 -48.85 27.63 -11.30
C SER A 53 -47.42 27.12 -11.49
N ALA A 54 -46.47 28.04 -11.49
CA ALA A 54 -45.07 27.72 -11.44
C ALA A 54 -44.86 27.14 -10.03
N TYR A 55 -45.15 25.85 -9.88
CA TYR A 55 -44.46 25.04 -8.89
C TYR A 55 -42.98 25.19 -9.22
N ALA A 56 -42.34 26.16 -8.58
CA ALA A 56 -40.90 26.24 -8.52
C ALA A 56 -40.46 24.99 -7.74
N THR A 57 -40.33 23.86 -8.43
CA THR A 57 -39.62 22.71 -7.90
C THR A 57 -38.23 23.24 -7.53
N PRO A 58 -37.84 23.24 -6.25
CA PRO A 58 -36.50 23.66 -5.90
C PRO A 58 -35.57 22.67 -6.60
N LYS A 59 -34.79 23.16 -7.58
CA LYS A 59 -33.66 22.41 -8.14
C LYS A 59 -32.56 22.39 -7.08
N THR A 60 -32.82 21.72 -5.95
CA THR A 60 -31.79 21.41 -4.97
C THR A 60 -31.10 20.13 -5.42
N THR A 61 -30.40 20.20 -6.56
CA THR A 61 -29.34 19.24 -6.83
C THR A 61 -28.16 19.66 -5.96
N GLU A 62 -28.12 19.15 -4.72
CA GLU A 62 -26.92 19.19 -3.91
C GLU A 62 -25.75 18.65 -4.76
N PRO A 63 -24.66 19.41 -4.94
CA PRO A 63 -23.50 18.92 -5.65
C PRO A 63 -22.94 17.70 -4.91
N TRP A 64 -22.65 16.62 -5.63
CA TRP A 64 -22.01 15.43 -5.05
C TRP A 64 -20.65 15.81 -4.46
N ALA A 65 -20.57 15.87 -3.13
CA ALA A 65 -19.34 16.08 -2.38
C ALA A 65 -18.83 14.72 -1.87
N PRO A 66 -17.79 14.13 -2.48
CA PRO A 66 -17.24 12.88 -1.98
C PRO A 66 -16.64 13.11 -0.59
N THR A 67 -16.80 12.14 0.31
CA THR A 67 -16.19 12.20 1.63
C THR A 67 -14.67 12.30 1.49
N THR A 68 -14.06 13.30 2.11
CA THR A 68 -12.61 13.55 2.02
C THR A 68 -11.83 12.78 3.08
N SER A 69 -12.49 12.41 4.17
CA SER A 69 -11.91 11.73 5.33
C SER A 69 -12.66 10.47 5.72
N VAL A 70 -12.02 9.67 6.57
CA VAL A 70 -12.43 8.35 7.01
C VAL A 70 -12.08 8.21 8.49
N PRO A 71 -13.02 7.73 9.33
CA PRO A 71 -12.77 7.55 10.75
C PRO A 71 -11.98 6.27 11.03
N VAL A 72 -11.10 6.33 12.02
CA VAL A 72 -10.30 5.22 12.53
C VAL A 72 -10.44 5.18 14.05
N THR A 73 -10.95 4.07 14.57
CA THR A 73 -11.07 3.84 16.01
C THR A 73 -9.72 3.42 16.58
N ILE A 74 -9.33 4.03 17.69
CA ILE A 74 -8.14 3.66 18.45
C ILE A 74 -8.57 2.82 19.63
N HIS A 75 -7.96 1.65 19.75
CA HIS A 75 -8.28 0.64 20.74
C HIS A 75 -7.23 0.57 21.86
N ALA A 76 -7.64 0.24 23.08
CA ALA A 76 -6.71 -0.10 24.14
C ALA A 76 -6.21 -1.54 23.96
N PHE A 77 -4.90 -1.76 23.89
CA PHE A 77 -4.32 -3.11 23.92
C PHE A 77 -4.13 -3.57 25.38
N PRO A 78 -4.50 -4.81 25.77
CA PRO A 78 -4.91 -5.96 24.95
C PRO A 78 -6.43 -6.20 24.81
N THR A 79 -7.28 -5.43 25.50
CA THR A 79 -8.73 -5.68 25.62
C THR A 79 -9.57 -5.19 24.44
N LEU A 80 -9.00 -4.36 23.57
CA LEU A 80 -9.62 -3.76 22.38
C LEU A 80 -10.79 -2.80 22.64
N GLU A 81 -10.86 -2.24 23.84
CA GLU A 81 -11.83 -1.20 24.16
C GLU A 81 -11.58 0.05 23.30
N PRO A 82 -12.60 0.59 22.59
CA PRO A 82 -12.45 1.81 21.80
C PRO A 82 -12.29 3.02 22.73
N ARG A 83 -11.18 3.75 22.60
CA ARG A 83 -10.88 4.91 23.44
C ARG A 83 -11.02 6.25 22.74
N SER A 84 -10.52 6.35 21.51
CA SER A 84 -10.57 7.60 20.75
C SER A 84 -10.90 7.34 19.28
N LEU A 85 -11.29 8.40 18.58
CA LEU A 85 -11.63 8.37 17.16
C LEU A 85 -10.80 9.40 16.42
N GLU A 86 -10.08 8.96 15.39
CA GLU A 86 -9.27 9.83 14.54
C GLU A 86 -9.80 9.88 13.10
N SER A 87 -9.57 11.00 12.44
CA SER A 87 -9.91 11.24 11.04
C SER A 87 -8.65 11.19 10.17
N TYR A 88 -8.69 10.35 9.12
CA TYR A 88 -7.63 10.25 8.11
C TYR A 88 -8.22 10.54 6.73
N SER A 89 -7.44 11.08 5.79
CA SER A 89 -7.96 11.25 4.42
C SER A 89 -8.28 9.92 3.72
N THR A 90 -9.30 9.92 2.86
CA THR A 90 -9.63 8.81 1.95
C THR A 90 -8.45 8.38 1.08
N LYS A 91 -7.55 9.32 0.74
CA LYS A 91 -6.33 9.02 -0.02
C LYS A 91 -5.30 8.21 0.76
N HIS A 92 -5.44 8.09 2.08
CA HIS A 92 -4.56 7.27 2.91
C HIS A 92 -5.11 5.86 3.15
N LEU A 93 -6.35 5.75 3.65
CA LEU A 93 -6.92 4.48 4.13
C LEU A 93 -8.12 3.98 3.32
N TYR A 94 -8.51 4.68 2.25
CA TYR A 94 -9.67 4.30 1.43
C TYR A 94 -9.42 4.44 -0.07
N LEU A 95 -8.21 4.10 -0.50
CA LEU A 95 -7.87 4.01 -1.92
C LEU A 95 -8.60 2.85 -2.60
N PRO A 96 -8.92 2.98 -3.91
CA PRO A 96 -9.40 1.85 -4.70
C PRO A 96 -8.32 0.76 -4.77
N LEU A 97 -8.75 -0.50 -4.69
CA LEU A 97 -7.83 -1.64 -4.76
C LEU A 97 -7.18 -1.74 -6.15
N ARG A 98 -5.88 -1.46 -6.23
CA ARG A 98 -5.06 -1.56 -7.43
C ARG A 98 -4.07 -2.72 -7.34
N ARG A 99 -4.48 -3.89 -7.85
CA ARG A 99 -3.69 -5.13 -7.79
C ARG A 99 -2.39 -5.04 -8.59
N ASP A 100 -2.39 -4.25 -9.66
CA ASP A 100 -1.23 -3.95 -10.49
C ASP A 100 -0.11 -3.27 -9.68
N LEU A 101 -0.44 -2.25 -8.90
CA LEU A 101 0.54 -1.54 -8.07
C LEU A 101 1.05 -2.39 -6.92
N LEU A 102 0.17 -3.15 -6.27
CA LEU A 102 0.55 -4.08 -5.22
C LEU A 102 1.49 -5.17 -5.75
N HIS A 103 1.20 -5.74 -6.92
CA HIS A 103 2.06 -6.73 -7.56
C HIS A 103 3.45 -6.16 -7.84
N LEU A 104 3.53 -4.94 -8.40
CA LEU A 104 4.83 -4.31 -8.67
C LEU A 104 5.65 -4.09 -7.40
N ALA A 105 5.03 -3.65 -6.30
CA ALA A 105 5.71 -3.46 -5.02
C ALA A 105 6.23 -4.78 -4.44
N VAL A 106 5.39 -5.83 -4.39
CA VAL A 106 5.77 -7.14 -3.84
C VAL A 106 6.86 -7.81 -4.67
N VAL A 107 6.83 -7.69 -6.00
CA VAL A 107 7.90 -8.22 -6.87
C VAL A 107 9.20 -7.44 -6.66
N PHE A 108 9.12 -6.10 -6.58
CA PHE A 108 10.27 -5.25 -6.28
C PHE A 108 10.93 -5.61 -4.94
N GLU A 109 10.15 -5.81 -3.88
CA GLU A 109 10.64 -6.28 -2.58
C GLU A 109 11.31 -7.66 -2.70
N GLY A 110 10.64 -8.62 -3.34
CA GLY A 110 11.16 -9.98 -3.51
C GLY A 110 12.46 -10.05 -4.32
N ASP A 111 12.62 -9.19 -5.33
CA ASP A 111 13.84 -9.04 -6.10
C ASP A 111 14.99 -8.46 -5.25
N ALA A 112 14.68 -7.50 -4.36
CA ALA A 112 15.64 -6.88 -3.47
C ALA A 112 16.11 -7.81 -2.33
N THR A 113 15.23 -8.64 -1.77
CA THR A 113 15.59 -9.60 -0.71
C THR A 113 16.47 -10.75 -1.22
N ARG A 114 16.56 -10.94 -2.53
CA ARG A 114 17.26 -12.09 -3.13
C ARG A 114 18.78 -11.97 -3.02
N GLN A 115 19.41 -12.94 -2.36
CA GLN A 115 20.89 -12.96 -2.18
C GLN A 115 21.70 -13.12 -3.48
N GLY A 116 21.17 -13.82 -4.48
CA GLY A 116 21.82 -13.94 -5.79
C GLY A 116 23.19 -14.64 -5.82
N THR A 117 23.49 -15.57 -4.91
CA THR A 117 24.83 -16.19 -4.72
C THR A 117 25.10 -17.43 -5.59
N ALA A 118 24.14 -17.85 -6.42
CA ALA A 118 24.28 -19.06 -7.23
C ALA A 118 25.44 -18.94 -8.23
N SER A 119 26.40 -19.88 -8.16
CA SER A 119 27.58 -19.88 -9.02
C SER A 119 27.84 -21.26 -9.60
N THR A 120 28.12 -21.31 -10.90
CA THR A 120 28.54 -22.52 -11.61
C THR A 120 29.85 -22.28 -12.31
N LYS A 121 30.63 -23.35 -12.51
CA LYS A 121 31.90 -23.27 -13.22
C LYS A 121 31.68 -23.37 -14.72
N THR A 122 32.12 -22.35 -15.44
CA THR A 122 32.25 -22.38 -16.90
C THR A 122 33.43 -23.27 -17.27
N ARG A 123 33.56 -23.63 -18.57
CA ARG A 123 34.67 -24.47 -19.06
C ARG A 123 36.06 -23.92 -18.72
N TRP A 124 36.18 -22.62 -18.46
CA TRP A 124 37.42 -21.92 -18.14
C TRP A 124 37.78 -21.97 -16.65
N GLU A 125 36.79 -22.19 -15.80
CA GLU A 125 36.94 -22.24 -14.33
C GLU A 125 37.03 -23.69 -13.82
N VAL A 126 36.65 -24.67 -14.66
CA VAL A 126 36.79 -26.08 -14.34
C VAL A 126 38.27 -26.48 -14.37
N ARG A 127 38.73 -27.09 -13.27
CA ARG A 127 40.11 -27.57 -13.12
C ARG A 127 40.46 -28.59 -14.21
N GLY A 128 41.55 -28.35 -14.93
CA GLY A 128 42.11 -29.29 -15.90
C GLY A 128 43.04 -28.63 -16.91
N SER A 129 43.70 -29.44 -17.74
CA SER A 129 44.53 -28.93 -18.83
C SER A 129 43.68 -28.46 -20.01
N HIS A 130 44.08 -27.35 -20.64
CA HIS A 130 43.48 -26.85 -21.89
C HIS A 130 44.08 -27.53 -23.14
N ARG A 131 44.92 -28.57 -22.97
CA ARG A 131 45.44 -29.37 -24.07
C ARG A 131 44.30 -30.11 -24.78
N LYS A 132 44.39 -30.18 -26.10
CA LYS A 132 43.51 -30.99 -26.94
C LYS A 132 43.59 -32.48 -26.53
N LEU A 133 42.45 -33.15 -26.45
CA LEU A 133 42.40 -34.54 -25.99
C LEU A 133 43.07 -35.52 -26.94
N HIS A 134 42.83 -35.36 -28.23
CA HIS A 134 43.36 -36.23 -29.28
C HIS A 134 43.53 -35.46 -30.60
N PRO A 135 44.34 -35.97 -31.55
CA PRO A 135 44.58 -35.32 -32.84
C PRO A 135 43.29 -35.01 -33.62
N GLN A 136 43.36 -34.04 -34.54
CA GLN A 136 42.18 -33.57 -35.29
C GLN A 136 41.55 -34.64 -36.20
N LYS A 137 42.35 -35.61 -36.66
CA LYS A 137 42.00 -36.70 -37.56
C LYS A 137 42.81 -37.96 -37.20
N GLY A 138 42.46 -39.12 -37.76
CA GLY A 138 43.21 -40.37 -37.60
C GLY A 138 42.85 -41.23 -36.38
N THR A 139 41.83 -40.86 -35.60
CA THR A 139 41.46 -41.55 -34.35
C THR A 139 40.18 -42.38 -34.42
N GLY A 140 39.40 -42.29 -35.50
CA GLY A 140 38.09 -42.95 -35.63
C GLY A 140 37.00 -42.44 -34.67
N ARG A 141 37.25 -41.36 -33.92
CA ARG A 141 36.34 -40.79 -32.91
C ARG A 141 35.86 -39.40 -33.32
N ALA A 142 34.76 -38.93 -32.73
CA ALA A 142 34.31 -37.55 -32.88
C ALA A 142 35.42 -36.56 -32.48
N ARG A 143 35.48 -35.39 -33.15
CA ARG A 143 36.46 -34.35 -32.87
C ARG A 143 36.27 -33.82 -31.45
N ALA A 144 37.37 -33.73 -30.70
CA ALA A 144 37.35 -33.18 -29.34
C ALA A 144 38.38 -32.05 -29.19
N GLY A 145 37.98 -31.01 -28.47
CA GLY A 145 38.85 -29.95 -27.99
C GLY A 145 39.40 -30.27 -26.61
N THR A 146 39.08 -29.41 -25.63
CA THR A 146 39.55 -29.51 -24.24
C THR A 146 38.67 -30.42 -23.39
N LYS A 147 39.18 -30.86 -22.22
CA LYS A 147 38.47 -31.80 -21.33
C LYS A 147 37.22 -31.18 -20.72
N GLN A 148 37.27 -29.88 -20.45
CA GLN A 148 36.27 -29.06 -19.76
C GLN A 148 35.08 -28.67 -20.64
N SER A 149 35.01 -29.16 -21.88
CA SER A 149 33.88 -28.87 -22.77
C SER A 149 32.54 -29.28 -22.13
N PRO A 150 31.51 -28.43 -22.17
CA PRO A 150 30.17 -28.70 -21.61
C PRO A 150 29.51 -29.98 -22.13
N ILE A 151 29.87 -30.40 -23.35
CA ILE A 151 29.36 -31.63 -23.98
C ILE A 151 29.89 -32.89 -23.25
N ARG A 152 30.98 -32.75 -22.50
CA ARG A 152 31.65 -33.88 -21.83
C ARG A 152 31.25 -33.93 -20.36
N ARG A 153 31.21 -35.15 -19.81
CA ARG A 153 31.04 -35.38 -18.37
C ARG A 153 32.17 -34.70 -17.58
N GLY A 154 31.81 -33.98 -16.51
CA GLY A 154 32.74 -33.17 -15.73
C GLY A 154 33.25 -31.92 -16.45
N GLY A 155 32.65 -31.54 -17.58
CA GLY A 155 32.84 -30.25 -18.23
C GLY A 155 32.12 -29.12 -17.49
N GLY A 156 32.45 -27.87 -17.84
CA GLY A 156 31.78 -26.70 -17.27
C GLY A 156 30.40 -26.46 -17.89
N VAL A 157 29.55 -25.68 -17.22
CA VAL A 157 28.23 -25.29 -17.72
C VAL A 157 28.36 -24.01 -18.56
N SER A 158 27.80 -23.98 -19.78
CA SER A 158 27.93 -22.81 -20.68
C SER A 158 27.20 -21.56 -20.16
N HIS A 159 25.90 -21.66 -19.94
CA HIS A 159 25.03 -20.58 -19.47
C HIS A 159 24.49 -20.90 -18.07
N GLY A 160 25.40 -21.32 -17.19
CA GLY A 160 25.04 -21.59 -15.81
C GLY A 160 24.91 -20.29 -15.00
N PRO A 161 24.25 -20.32 -13.84
CA PRO A 161 24.10 -19.15 -12.99
C PRO A 161 25.46 -18.65 -12.49
N LYS A 162 25.55 -17.34 -12.36
CA LYS A 162 26.65 -16.60 -11.75
C LYS A 162 26.10 -15.66 -10.68
N PRO A 163 26.90 -15.35 -9.64
CA PRO A 163 26.50 -14.36 -8.66
C PRO A 163 26.19 -13.04 -9.36
N ARG A 164 24.99 -12.52 -9.13
CA ARG A 164 24.50 -11.30 -9.77
C ARG A 164 23.48 -10.61 -8.89
N ASP A 165 23.38 -9.31 -9.07
CA ASP A 165 22.32 -8.52 -8.46
C ASP A 165 21.00 -8.77 -9.20
N PHE A 166 19.94 -8.99 -8.43
CA PHE A 166 18.57 -9.19 -8.93
C PHE A 166 17.69 -7.97 -8.67
N SER A 167 18.17 -6.96 -7.94
CA SER A 167 17.38 -5.79 -7.57
C SER A 167 16.81 -5.10 -8.81
N THR A 168 15.50 -4.86 -8.77
CA THR A 168 14.78 -4.08 -9.78
C THR A 168 14.54 -2.65 -9.26
N ARG A 169 14.19 -1.71 -10.14
CA ARG A 169 13.91 -0.32 -9.75
C ARG A 169 12.43 -0.04 -9.82
N LEU A 170 11.91 0.63 -8.79
CA LEU A 170 10.53 1.11 -8.73
C LEU A 170 10.52 2.60 -8.35
N ASN A 171 9.64 3.37 -8.98
CA ASN A 171 9.48 4.78 -8.65
C ASN A 171 8.93 4.93 -7.23
N ARG A 172 9.54 5.79 -6.40
CA ARG A 172 9.10 6.01 -5.01
C ARG A 172 7.60 6.30 -4.89
N LYS A 173 7.06 7.18 -5.74
CA LYS A 173 5.63 7.49 -5.75
C LYS A 173 4.74 6.28 -6.03
N VAL A 174 5.21 5.33 -6.83
CA VAL A 174 4.46 4.10 -7.15
C VAL A 174 4.46 3.17 -5.93
N TYR A 175 5.61 3.04 -5.26
CA TYR A 175 5.75 2.27 -4.03
C TYR A 175 4.89 2.82 -2.89
N ASP A 176 4.93 4.14 -2.65
CA ASP A 176 4.12 4.81 -1.64
C ASP A 176 2.61 4.59 -1.85
N VAL A 177 2.15 4.66 -3.11
CA VAL A 177 0.74 4.37 -3.43
C VAL A 177 0.40 2.91 -3.19
N ALA A 178 1.30 1.97 -3.49
CA ALA A 178 1.10 0.56 -3.21
C ALA A 178 0.97 0.30 -1.70
N TRP A 179 1.82 0.94 -0.88
CA TRP A 179 1.78 0.85 0.58
C TRP A 179 0.42 1.31 1.14
N ARG A 180 -0.04 2.50 0.74
CA ARG A 180 -1.35 3.00 1.16
C ARG A 180 -2.51 2.19 0.61
N THR A 181 -2.36 1.60 -0.59
CA THR A 181 -3.36 0.68 -1.15
C THR A 181 -3.46 -0.61 -0.32
N ALA A 182 -2.33 -1.13 0.19
CA ALA A 182 -2.32 -2.29 1.09
C ALA A 182 -2.99 -1.97 2.44
N LEU A 183 -2.66 -0.82 3.04
CA LEU A 183 -3.34 -0.35 4.25
C LEU A 183 -4.85 -0.14 4.03
N SER A 184 -5.23 0.49 2.91
CA SER A 184 -6.63 0.69 2.53
C SER A 184 -7.37 -0.63 2.35
N TYR A 185 -6.71 -1.65 1.79
CA TYR A 185 -7.27 -2.99 1.66
C TYR A 185 -7.54 -3.62 3.02
N ARG A 186 -6.64 -3.48 3.99
CA ARG A 186 -6.85 -3.98 5.36
C ARG A 186 -7.93 -3.21 6.10
N TYR A 187 -7.93 -1.89 5.99
CA TYR A 187 -8.94 -1.02 6.57
C TYR A 187 -10.35 -1.40 6.08
N ARG A 188 -10.55 -1.51 4.76
CA ARG A 188 -11.85 -1.87 4.17
C ARG A 188 -12.39 -3.23 4.59
N ARG A 189 -11.52 -4.15 5.04
CA ARG A 189 -11.88 -5.48 5.51
C ARG A 189 -12.03 -5.58 7.04
N GLY A 190 -11.83 -4.48 7.77
CA GLY A 190 -11.77 -4.49 9.24
C GLY A 190 -10.59 -5.31 9.79
N GLN A 191 -9.53 -5.48 8.98
CA GLN A 191 -8.32 -6.24 9.35
C GLN A 191 -7.19 -5.35 9.85
N LEU A 192 -7.36 -4.02 9.76
CA LEU A 192 -6.46 -3.03 10.34
C LEU A 192 -7.02 -2.61 11.70
N VAL A 193 -6.33 -2.99 12.77
CA VAL A 193 -6.68 -2.61 14.14
C VAL A 193 -5.64 -1.62 14.62
N VAL A 194 -6.07 -0.43 15.02
CA VAL A 194 -5.19 0.63 15.51
C VAL A 194 -5.29 0.66 17.02
N CYS A 195 -4.15 0.49 17.69
CA CYS A 195 -4.06 0.50 19.15
C CYS A 195 -3.45 1.81 19.63
N GLU A 196 -3.67 2.13 20.91
CA GLU A 196 -2.93 3.19 21.58
C GLU A 196 -1.42 2.95 21.56
N ASP A 197 -0.68 4.04 21.76
CA ASP A 197 0.78 3.99 21.86
C ASP A 197 1.22 3.24 23.12
N GLY A 198 2.35 2.54 23.05
CA GLY A 198 2.82 1.72 24.18
C GLY A 198 2.12 0.37 24.25
N MET A 199 1.97 -0.30 23.10
CA MET A 199 1.42 -1.63 22.95
C MET A 199 2.36 -2.68 23.57
N GLU A 200 2.42 -2.72 24.90
CA GLU A 200 3.08 -3.78 25.67
C GLU A 200 2.07 -4.82 26.13
N LEU A 201 2.51 -6.07 26.15
CA LEU A 201 1.72 -7.15 26.72
C LEU A 201 1.75 -7.06 28.26
N PRO A 202 0.60 -6.90 28.94
CA PRO A 202 0.56 -6.87 30.40
C PRO A 202 0.76 -8.30 30.92
N LEU A 203 2.02 -8.65 31.19
CA LEU A 203 2.38 -9.88 31.86
C LEU A 203 2.11 -9.75 33.38
N PRO A 204 1.69 -10.84 34.06
CA PRO A 204 1.52 -10.81 35.51
C PRO A 204 2.79 -10.39 36.25
N LEU A 205 2.64 -9.49 37.22
CA LEU A 205 3.75 -8.89 37.95
C LEU A 205 4.64 -9.93 38.66
N ASP A 206 4.02 -11.00 39.15
CA ASP A 206 4.74 -12.08 39.82
C ASP A 206 5.67 -12.79 38.84
N PHE A 207 5.18 -13.06 37.62
CA PHE A 207 5.97 -13.66 36.56
C PHE A 207 7.13 -12.74 36.14
N THR A 208 6.87 -11.44 35.94
CA THR A 208 7.92 -10.52 35.51
C THR A 208 9.03 -10.43 36.56
N LYS A 209 8.68 -10.31 37.85
CA LYS A 209 9.68 -10.27 38.94
C LYS A 209 10.54 -11.53 38.98
N LEU A 210 9.92 -12.70 38.82
CA LEU A 210 10.64 -13.98 38.82
C LEU A 210 11.53 -14.15 37.59
N ALA A 211 11.06 -13.70 36.43
CA ALA A 211 11.84 -13.71 35.19
C ALA A 211 13.04 -12.76 35.27
N ASP A 212 12.84 -11.55 35.78
CA ASP A 212 13.90 -10.54 35.96
C ASP A 212 14.93 -10.98 37.02
N ALA A 213 14.49 -11.67 38.07
CA ALA A 213 15.36 -12.28 39.08
C ALA A 213 16.11 -13.52 38.58
N GLY A 214 15.79 -14.04 37.39
CA GLY A 214 16.39 -15.27 36.84
C GLY A 214 16.04 -16.54 37.63
N ALA A 215 14.99 -16.50 38.46
CA ALA A 215 14.57 -17.63 39.28
C ALA A 215 13.87 -18.74 38.46
N ILE A 216 13.41 -18.41 37.25
CA ILE A 216 12.74 -19.33 36.33
C ILE A 216 13.70 -19.70 35.19
N GLY A 217 13.77 -20.99 34.87
CA GLY A 217 14.54 -21.46 33.71
C GLY A 217 14.01 -20.89 32.38
N PRO A 218 14.88 -20.68 31.37
CA PRO A 218 14.52 -19.98 30.14
C PRO A 218 13.40 -20.68 29.35
N GLN A 219 13.38 -22.02 29.37
CA GLN A 219 12.32 -22.81 28.71
C GLN A 219 10.96 -22.55 29.35
N MET A 220 10.86 -22.66 30.68
CA MET A 220 9.61 -22.44 31.40
C MET A 220 9.11 -20.99 31.26
N ALA A 221 10.02 -20.01 31.22
CA ALA A 221 9.67 -18.62 30.96
C ALA A 221 9.07 -18.43 29.55
N ASN A 222 9.65 -19.07 28.54
CA ASN A 222 9.14 -19.02 27.17
C ASN A 222 7.80 -19.73 27.02
N ASP A 223 7.61 -20.88 27.66
CA ASP A 223 6.34 -21.61 27.66
C ASP A 223 5.22 -20.80 28.31
N TYR A 224 5.51 -20.11 29.42
CA TYR A 224 4.57 -19.22 30.07
C TYR A 224 4.19 -18.04 29.17
N ARG A 225 5.18 -17.36 28.59
CA ARG A 225 4.98 -16.25 27.64
C ARG A 225 4.11 -16.68 26.45
N ARG A 226 4.41 -17.86 25.88
CA ARG A 226 3.66 -18.46 24.77
C ARG A 226 2.21 -18.71 25.15
N LYS A 227 1.97 -19.34 26.31
CA LYS A 227 0.62 -19.61 26.81
C LYS A 227 -0.17 -18.32 27.03
N TRP A 228 0.45 -17.31 27.65
CA TRP A 228 -0.18 -16.02 27.89
C TRP A 228 -0.54 -15.31 26.59
N MET A 229 0.38 -15.27 25.62
CA MET A 229 0.11 -14.71 24.29
C MET A 229 -1.05 -15.44 23.60
N MET A 230 -1.07 -16.77 23.63
CA MET A 230 -2.17 -17.55 23.05
C MET A 230 -3.52 -17.19 23.66
N GLN A 231 -3.60 -17.01 24.98
CA GLN A 231 -4.83 -16.60 25.65
C GLN A 231 -5.31 -15.21 25.21
N VAL A 232 -4.38 -14.25 25.09
CA VAL A 232 -4.70 -12.89 24.63
C VAL A 232 -5.17 -12.89 23.17
N LEU A 233 -4.51 -13.67 22.31
CA LEU A 233 -4.90 -13.78 20.90
C LEU A 233 -6.22 -14.53 20.75
N GLU A 234 -6.45 -15.61 21.50
CA GLU A 234 -7.70 -16.37 21.45
C GLU A 234 -8.90 -15.55 21.95
N ALA A 235 -8.73 -14.78 23.02
CA ALA A 235 -9.76 -13.88 23.54
C ALA A 235 -10.21 -12.82 22.51
N ASN A 236 -9.31 -12.42 21.61
CA ASN A 236 -9.57 -11.45 20.56
C ASN A 236 -9.84 -12.09 19.18
N GLU A 237 -9.96 -13.43 19.09
CA GLU A 237 -10.09 -14.19 17.84
C GLU A 237 -8.93 -13.97 16.85
N TRP A 238 -7.74 -13.67 17.36
CA TRP A 238 -6.51 -13.36 16.60
C TRP A 238 -5.53 -14.53 16.51
N GLY A 239 -5.83 -15.64 17.18
CA GLY A 239 -5.01 -16.85 17.09
C GLY A 239 -5.04 -17.48 15.70
N LYS A 240 -4.17 -18.49 15.52
CA LYS A 240 -3.95 -19.24 14.27
C LYS A 240 -5.22 -19.72 13.56
N ALA A 241 -6.30 -19.98 14.31
CA ALA A 241 -7.60 -20.39 13.76
C ALA A 241 -8.19 -19.35 12.79
N HIS A 242 -7.89 -18.06 12.98
CA HIS A 242 -8.39 -16.95 12.17
C HIS A 242 -7.29 -16.32 11.30
N GLY A 243 -6.22 -17.07 11.02
CA GLY A 243 -5.01 -16.58 10.37
C GLY A 243 -3.95 -16.18 11.39
N ARG A 244 -2.97 -15.38 10.98
CA ARG A 244 -1.90 -14.88 11.84
C ARG A 244 -2.03 -13.37 12.04
N THR A 245 -1.45 -12.86 13.11
CA THR A 245 -1.41 -11.41 13.41
C THR A 245 -0.03 -10.82 13.19
N LEU A 246 0.01 -9.68 12.50
CA LEU A 246 1.18 -8.81 12.45
C LEU A 246 1.01 -7.70 13.49
N PHE A 247 1.91 -7.63 14.46
CA PHE A 247 2.05 -6.48 15.36
C PHE A 247 3.09 -5.51 14.81
N VAL A 248 2.76 -4.23 14.75
CA VAL A 248 3.70 -3.17 14.36
C VAL A 248 3.79 -2.14 15.48
N THR A 249 5.00 -1.95 16.00
CA THR A 249 5.29 -1.05 17.11
C THR A 249 6.18 0.09 16.67
N ASN A 250 6.06 1.25 17.31
CA ASN A 250 7.02 2.35 17.18
C ASN A 250 8.15 2.15 18.20
N GLY A 251 9.20 1.43 17.77
CA GLY A 251 10.31 0.97 18.59
C GLY A 251 10.10 -0.43 19.17
N GLN A 252 11.16 -0.99 19.75
CA GLN A 252 11.11 -2.33 20.34
C GLN A 252 10.37 -2.33 21.69
N ARG A 253 9.39 -3.22 21.80
CA ARG A 253 8.65 -3.50 23.04
C ARG A 253 9.12 -4.83 23.61
N PRO A 254 10.02 -4.89 24.62
CA PRO A 254 10.72 -6.12 24.98
C PRO A 254 9.79 -7.25 25.42
N ARG A 255 8.73 -6.93 26.17
CA ARG A 255 7.73 -7.91 26.62
C ARG A 255 6.93 -8.49 25.45
N LEU A 256 6.47 -7.63 24.54
CA LEU A 256 5.70 -8.07 23.38
C LEU A 256 6.58 -8.88 22.42
N TRP A 257 7.79 -8.39 22.11
CA TRP A 257 8.71 -9.06 21.21
C TRP A 257 9.16 -10.41 21.77
N GLY A 258 9.59 -10.47 23.04
CA GLY A 258 10.01 -11.72 23.66
C GLY A 258 8.88 -12.74 23.83
N THR A 259 7.62 -12.29 23.94
CA THR A 259 6.45 -13.20 23.95
C THR A 259 6.08 -13.67 22.54
N MET A 260 6.19 -12.80 21.53
CA MET A 260 5.96 -13.15 20.13
C MET A 260 7.03 -14.08 19.56
N GLU A 261 8.30 -13.93 19.96
CA GLU A 261 9.37 -14.86 19.57
C GLU A 261 9.08 -16.27 20.08
N ALA A 262 8.55 -16.40 21.29
CA ALA A 262 8.10 -17.69 21.84
C ALA A 262 6.83 -18.24 21.17
N ALA A 263 6.02 -17.38 20.55
CA ALA A 263 4.73 -17.69 19.91
C ALA A 263 4.72 -17.40 18.39
N GLY A 264 5.84 -17.63 17.70
CA GLY A 264 6.00 -17.26 16.28
C GLY A 264 5.07 -17.99 15.30
N ASP A 265 4.37 -19.05 15.73
CA ASP A 265 3.32 -19.71 14.94
C ASP A 265 2.00 -18.93 14.90
N GLN A 266 1.77 -18.03 15.86
CA GLN A 266 0.56 -17.20 15.94
C GLN A 266 0.69 -15.90 15.13
N GLY A 267 1.90 -15.40 14.93
CA GLY A 267 2.11 -14.13 14.25
C GLY A 267 3.56 -13.64 14.29
N ARG A 268 3.74 -12.37 13.93
CA ARG A 268 5.02 -11.67 13.96
C ARG A 268 4.88 -10.31 14.62
N CYS A 269 5.97 -9.79 15.16
CA CYS A 269 6.08 -8.42 15.64
C CYS A 269 7.24 -7.75 14.89
N LEU A 270 6.98 -6.60 14.28
CA LEU A 270 7.95 -5.84 13.51
C LEU A 270 7.98 -4.38 13.99
N ASP A 271 9.13 -3.73 13.84
CA ASP A 271 9.23 -2.28 14.00
C ASP A 271 8.73 -1.57 12.74
N VAL A 272 8.24 -0.33 12.88
CA VAL A 272 7.70 0.46 11.75
C VAL A 272 8.65 0.52 10.56
N ASN A 273 9.95 0.60 10.81
CA ASN A 273 10.98 0.74 9.79
C ASN A 273 11.29 -0.58 9.05
N GLU A 274 10.89 -1.71 9.61
CA GLU A 274 11.17 -3.05 9.07
C GLU A 274 9.96 -3.67 8.36
N VAL A 275 8.79 -3.03 8.42
CA VAL A 275 7.58 -3.52 7.74
C VAL A 275 7.69 -3.29 6.24
N ASP A 276 7.40 -4.32 5.44
CA ASP A 276 7.26 -4.19 3.98
C ASP A 276 5.78 -4.23 3.52
N VAL A 277 5.50 -3.87 2.25
CA VAL A 277 4.15 -4.00 1.66
C VAL A 277 3.70 -5.46 1.67
N LYS A 278 4.62 -6.37 1.42
CA LYS A 278 4.38 -7.82 1.53
C LYS A 278 3.90 -8.22 2.93
N ASP A 279 4.52 -7.74 4.01
CA ASP A 279 4.13 -8.10 5.39
C ASP A 279 2.71 -7.63 5.71
N LEU A 280 2.35 -6.43 5.25
CA LEU A 280 0.98 -5.92 5.37
C LEU A 280 -0.05 -6.79 4.63
N LEU A 281 0.37 -7.61 3.65
CA LEU A 281 -0.48 -8.47 2.84
C LEU A 281 -0.41 -9.96 3.21
N GLU A 282 0.65 -10.41 3.89
CA GLU A 282 0.82 -11.82 4.28
C GLU A 282 -0.19 -12.25 5.35
N GLU A 283 -0.32 -11.47 6.42
CA GLU A 283 -1.01 -11.93 7.61
C GLU A 283 -2.53 -11.77 7.55
N GLY A 284 -3.26 -12.38 8.49
CA GLY A 284 -4.71 -12.28 8.55
C GLY A 284 -5.16 -10.87 8.95
N ARG A 285 -4.50 -10.32 9.96
CA ARG A 285 -4.78 -9.00 10.55
C ARG A 285 -3.50 -8.26 10.87
N VAL A 286 -3.60 -6.94 10.91
CA VAL A 286 -2.50 -6.03 11.19
C VAL A 286 -2.91 -5.15 12.37
N VAL A 287 -2.18 -5.28 13.48
CA VAL A 287 -2.38 -4.53 14.72
C VAL A 287 -1.22 -3.54 14.84
N ILE A 288 -1.52 -2.25 14.74
CA ILE A 288 -0.52 -1.18 14.62
C ILE A 288 -0.72 -0.17 15.76
N GLU A 289 0.36 0.30 16.37
CA GLU A 289 0.33 1.47 17.27
C GLU A 289 -0.09 2.74 16.51
N ARG A 290 -0.88 3.61 17.15
CA ARG A 290 -1.33 4.88 16.58
C ARG A 290 -0.18 5.71 16.00
N ALA A 291 0.92 5.90 16.73
CA ALA A 291 2.11 6.61 16.26
C ALA A 291 2.77 5.92 15.06
N ALA A 292 2.84 4.58 15.07
CA ALA A 292 3.38 3.80 13.96
C ALA A 292 2.55 3.97 12.68
N LEU A 293 1.22 4.01 12.78
CA LEU A 293 0.35 4.27 11.63
C LEU A 293 0.60 5.66 11.04
N ARG A 294 0.70 6.68 11.89
CA ARG A 294 0.99 8.06 11.45
C ARG A 294 2.35 8.13 10.73
N GLU A 295 3.38 7.54 11.31
CA GLU A 295 4.73 7.49 10.73
C GLU A 295 4.77 6.76 9.38
N MET A 296 4.07 5.62 9.26
CA MET A 296 3.95 4.91 7.97
C MET A 296 3.26 5.76 6.90
N ILE A 297 2.21 6.48 7.27
CA ILE A 297 1.48 7.33 6.32
C ILE A 297 2.33 8.54 5.92
N GLU A 298 3.03 9.16 6.87
CA GLU A 298 3.90 10.32 6.62
C GLU A 298 5.12 9.99 5.77
N SER A 299 5.68 8.79 5.91
CA SER A 299 6.79 8.31 5.08
C SER A 299 6.36 7.98 3.64
N HIS A 300 5.12 7.52 3.45
CA HIS A 300 4.55 7.05 2.19
C HIS A 300 3.48 8.00 1.59
N GLN A 301 3.78 9.31 1.56
CA GLN A 301 2.90 10.33 0.97
C GLN A 301 3.53 11.15 -0.16
N SER A 302 4.60 10.67 -0.81
CA SER A 302 5.32 11.46 -1.83
C SER A 302 4.52 11.76 -3.11
N ASP A 303 3.43 11.04 -3.36
CA ASP A 303 2.48 11.35 -4.45
C ASP A 303 1.44 12.41 -4.04
N LEU A 304 1.15 12.56 -2.75
CA LEU A 304 0.18 13.52 -2.21
C LEU A 304 0.84 14.87 -1.90
N VAL A 305 1.96 14.81 -1.18
CA VAL A 305 2.72 15.98 -0.73
C VAL A 305 3.95 16.13 -1.61
N THR A 306 3.97 17.19 -2.41
CA THR A 306 5.12 17.55 -3.23
C THR A 306 5.98 18.56 -2.51
N LYS A 307 7.30 18.35 -2.48
CA LYS A 307 8.30 19.32 -1.96
C LYS A 307 8.48 20.57 -2.84
N ILE A 308 7.55 20.81 -3.76
CA ILE A 308 7.59 21.93 -4.70
C ILE A 308 6.88 23.10 -4.03
N PHE A 309 7.53 24.27 -4.01
CA PHE A 309 6.92 25.51 -3.58
C PHE A 309 6.00 26.03 -4.69
N ILE A 310 4.75 26.30 -4.34
CA ILE A 310 3.78 26.98 -5.20
C ILE A 310 3.49 28.30 -4.50
N ASP A 311 3.73 29.42 -5.18
CA ASP A 311 3.50 30.76 -4.64
C ASP A 311 4.20 31.05 -3.30
N GLY A 312 5.41 30.48 -3.11
CA GLY A 312 6.21 30.68 -1.90
C GLY A 312 5.82 29.81 -0.69
N ALA A 313 4.76 29.00 -0.80
CA ALA A 313 4.33 28.06 0.23
C ALA A 313 4.53 26.61 -0.21
N LEU A 314 4.80 25.72 0.76
CA LEU A 314 4.72 24.28 0.54
C LEU A 314 3.25 23.89 0.46
N LYS A 315 2.90 23.08 -0.54
CA LYS A 315 1.56 22.49 -0.63
C LYS A 315 1.33 21.59 0.59
N SER A 316 0.42 21.98 1.48
CA SER A 316 0.05 21.17 2.65
C SER A 316 -0.56 19.85 2.21
N GLY A 317 -0.21 18.79 2.94
CA GLY A 317 -0.81 17.49 2.76
C GLY A 317 -2.25 17.43 3.27
N PRO A 318 -3.00 16.40 2.90
CA PRO A 318 -4.26 16.08 3.56
C PRO A 318 -4.04 15.83 5.07
N ALA A 319 -5.09 16.04 5.87
CA ALA A 319 -5.07 15.80 7.30
C ALA A 319 -4.76 14.34 7.66
N ILE A 320 -3.93 14.17 8.70
CA ILE A 320 -3.47 12.86 9.21
C ILE A 320 -3.78 12.81 10.70
N GLY A 321 -4.68 11.92 11.10
CA GLY A 321 -4.93 11.60 12.50
C GLY A 321 -5.53 12.75 13.32
N GLU A 322 -6.43 13.55 12.75
CA GLU A 322 -7.13 14.60 13.51
C GLU A 322 -8.10 13.95 14.51
N PRO A 323 -8.01 14.25 15.81
CA PRO A 323 -8.91 13.67 16.81
C PRO A 323 -10.33 14.21 16.62
N LEU A 324 -11.28 13.32 16.39
CA LEU A 324 -12.72 13.62 16.35
C LEU A 324 -13.35 13.48 17.74
N VAL A 325 -12.88 12.48 18.50
CA VAL A 325 -13.32 12.19 19.87
C VAL A 325 -12.08 11.86 20.69
N GLN A 326 -11.91 12.56 21.81
CA GLN A 326 -10.84 12.35 22.80
C GLN A 326 -11.36 11.54 23.99
#